data_AF-A0A8T0RQB6-F1
#
_entry.id   AF-A0A8T0RQB6-F1
#
_cell.length_a   1.000
_cell.length_b   1.000
_cell.length_c   1.000
_cell.angle_alpha   90.00
_cell.angle_beta   90.00
_cell.angle_gamma   90.00
#
_symmetry.space_group_name_H-M   'P 1'
#
loop_
_entity.id
_entity.type
_entity.pdbx_description
1 polymer ?
#
loop_
_entity_poly.entity_id
_entity_poly.type
_entity_poly.pdbx_seq_one_letter_code
_entity_poly.pdbx_strand_id
1 'polypeptide(L)'
;MGNLMAMKAEEVQLKKERWEKDLMIEQRKLDIEERRLQWEQEQKIMFCDTSNMDVNQKAYMLAKRAQFAKAASASVGDTASVGDATSSP
;
A
#
# COMPACT_ATOMS: atom_id res chain seq x y z
N MET A 1 -14.47 36.36 -34.10
CA MET A 1 -14.73 36.09 -32.67
C MET A 1 -14.86 34.60 -32.34
N GLY A 2 -15.49 33.75 -33.17
CA GLY A 2 -15.63 32.31 -32.89
C GLY A 2 -14.32 31.52 -32.69
N ASN A 3 -13.29 31.78 -33.51
CA ASN A 3 -12.00 31.07 -33.42
C ASN A 3 -11.25 31.34 -32.09
N LEU A 4 -11.27 32.59 -31.61
CA LEU A 4 -10.66 32.96 -30.33
C LEU A 4 -11.32 32.25 -29.14
N MET A 5 -12.65 32.07 -29.19
CA MET A 5 -13.38 31.37 -28.13
C MET A 5 -13.08 29.87 -28.14
N ALA A 6 -12.96 29.25 -29.32
CA ALA A 6 -12.57 27.86 -29.46
C ALA A 6 -11.16 27.61 -28.90
N MET A 7 -10.19 28.46 -29.27
CA MET A 7 -8.82 28.37 -28.77
C MET A 7 -8.75 28.52 -27.24
N LYS A 8 -9.53 29.43 -26.65
CA LYS A 8 -9.62 29.56 -25.19
C LYS A 8 -10.27 28.35 -24.51
N ALA A 9 -11.29 27.75 -25.12
CA ALA A 9 -11.92 26.55 -24.57
C ALA A 9 -10.96 25.35 -24.58
N GLU A 10 -10.20 25.18 -25.65
CA GLU A 10 -9.15 24.16 -25.76
C GLU A 10 -8.04 24.39 -24.73
N GLU A 11 -7.59 25.64 -24.54
CA GLU A 11 -6.59 25.97 -23.53
C GLU A 11 -7.06 25.62 -22.11
N VAL A 12 -8.32 25.92 -21.77
CA VAL A 12 -8.90 25.57 -20.46
C VAL A 12 -8.99 24.06 -20.29
N GLN A 13 -9.40 23.34 -21.33
CA GLN A 13 -9.50 21.88 -21.30
C GLN A 13 -8.12 21.23 -21.07
N LEU A 14 -7.09 21.66 -21.80
CA LEU A 14 -5.72 21.16 -21.63
C LEU A 14 -5.15 21.46 -20.23
N LYS A 15 -5.48 22.62 -19.65
CA LYS A 15 -5.11 22.94 -18.26
C LYS A 15 -5.80 22.01 -17.26
N LYS A 16 -7.09 21.72 -17.47
CA LYS A 16 -7.85 20.80 -16.64
C LYS A 16 -7.28 19.38 -16.70
N GLU A 17 -7.04 18.86 -17.89
CA GLU A 17 -6.45 17.53 -18.09
C GLU A 17 -5.07 17.42 -17.45
N ARG A 18 -4.23 18.46 -17.57
CA ARG A 18 -2.94 18.51 -16.89
C ARG A 18 -3.10 18.45 -15.38
N TRP A 19 -4.00 19.27 -14.82
CA TRP A 19 -4.24 19.31 -13.38
C TRP A 19 -4.78 17.98 -12.84
N GLU A 20 -5.70 17.34 -13.55
CA GLU A 20 -6.22 16.02 -13.20
C GLU A 20 -5.12 14.96 -13.22
N LYS A 21 -4.24 15.00 -14.22
CA LYS A 21 -3.08 14.10 -14.29
C LYS A 21 -2.11 14.32 -13.13
N ASP A 22 -1.80 15.56 -12.79
CA ASP A 22 -0.92 15.89 -11.67
C ASP A 22 -1.53 15.41 -10.35
N LEU A 23 -2.84 15.60 -10.15
CA LEU A 23 -3.57 15.10 -8.99
C LEU A 23 -3.51 13.56 -8.87
N MET A 24 -3.68 12.83 -9.97
CA MET A 24 -3.55 11.36 -9.97
C MET A 24 -2.13 10.91 -9.62
N ILE A 25 -1.12 11.63 -10.09
CA ILE A 25 0.29 11.33 -9.78
C ILE A 25 0.56 11.56 -8.29
N GLU A 26 0.09 12.66 -7.72
CA GLU A 26 0.26 12.94 -6.29
C GLU A 26 -0.49 11.93 -5.42
N GLN A 27 -1.72 11.57 -5.78
CA GLN A 27 -2.44 10.51 -5.07
C GLN A 27 -1.67 9.20 -5.09
N ARG A 28 -1.16 8.78 -6.26
CA ARG A 28 -0.37 7.55 -6.37
C ARG A 28 0.92 7.61 -5.55
N LYS A 29 1.57 8.77 -5.46
CA LYS A 29 2.76 8.95 -4.59
C LYS A 29 2.39 8.77 -3.12
N LEU A 30 1.28 9.36 -2.67
CA LEU A 30 0.79 9.20 -1.30
C LEU A 30 0.47 7.73 -0.99
N ASP A 31 -0.19 7.01 -1.90
CA ASP A 31 -0.52 5.58 -1.70
C ASP A 31 0.72 4.68 -1.63
N ILE A 32 1.79 5.06 -2.34
CA ILE A 32 3.09 4.36 -2.27
C ILE A 32 3.76 4.66 -0.93
N GLU A 33 3.78 5.93 -0.52
CA GLU A 33 4.41 6.36 0.73
C GLU A 33 3.69 5.78 1.95
N GLU A 34 2.36 5.74 1.95
CA GLU A 34 1.58 5.12 3.01
C GLU A 34 1.93 3.63 3.17
N ARG A 35 1.98 2.88 2.06
CA ARG A 35 2.38 1.46 2.09
C ARG A 35 3.82 1.28 2.55
N ARG A 36 4.72 2.17 2.15
CA ARG A 36 6.12 2.17 2.60
C ARG A 36 6.21 2.35 4.11
N LEU A 37 5.49 3.33 4.66
CA LEU A 37 5.45 3.60 6.10
C LEU A 37 4.82 2.44 6.90
N GLN A 38 3.73 1.86 6.40
CA GLN A 38 3.11 0.68 6.99
C GLN A 38 4.10 -0.50 7.05
N TRP A 39 4.79 -0.75 5.93
CA TRP A 39 5.83 -1.80 5.86
C TRP A 39 6.98 -1.53 6.84
N GLU A 40 7.50 -0.30 6.90
CA GLU A 40 8.55 0.06 7.84
C GLU A 40 8.13 -0.13 9.30
N GLN A 41 6.89 0.23 9.64
CA GLN A 41 6.35 0.02 10.97
C GLN A 41 6.21 -1.47 11.30
N GLU A 42 5.72 -2.28 10.37
CA GLU A 42 5.60 -3.73 10.52
C GLU A 42 6.97 -4.37 10.73
N GLN A 43 7.97 -4.03 9.91
CA GLN A 43 9.35 -4.50 10.05
C GLN A 43 9.93 -4.12 11.42
N LYS A 44 9.74 -2.86 11.85
CA LYS A 44 10.20 -2.40 13.16
C LYS A 44 9.58 -3.21 14.28
N ILE A 45 8.30 -3.56 14.20
CA ILE A 45 7.63 -4.38 15.21
C ILE A 45 8.12 -5.84 15.17
N MET A 46 8.21 -6.44 13.99
CA MET A 46 8.63 -7.83 13.79
C MET A 46 10.06 -8.07 14.28
N PHE A 47 10.98 -7.13 14.03
CA PHE A 47 12.42 -7.32 14.26
C PHE A 47 12.99 -6.55 15.47
N CYS A 48 12.19 -5.79 16.22
CA CYS A 48 12.67 -5.11 17.43
C CYS A 48 13.13 -6.13 18.50
N ASP A 49 14.36 -5.98 19.00
CA ASP A 49 14.80 -6.79 20.13
C ASP A 49 14.02 -6.41 21.40
N THR A 50 13.36 -7.41 21.98
CA THR A 50 12.55 -7.24 23.19
C THR A 50 13.30 -7.60 24.46
N SER A 51 14.55 -8.07 24.40
CA SER A 51 15.32 -8.58 25.56
C SER A 51 15.27 -7.66 26.78
N ASN A 52 15.46 -6.35 26.55
CA ASN A 52 15.56 -5.30 27.57
C ASN A 52 14.24 -4.56 27.87
N MET A 53 13.11 -4.99 27.31
CA MET A 53 11.81 -4.35 27.54
C MET A 53 11.13 -4.84 28.83
N ASP A 54 10.26 -4.03 29.41
CA ASP A 54 9.40 -4.46 30.52
C ASP A 54 8.30 -5.44 30.03
N VAL A 55 7.62 -6.09 30.98
CA VAL A 55 6.63 -7.14 30.69
C VAL A 55 5.47 -6.64 29.83
N ASN A 56 4.98 -5.43 30.07
CA ASN A 56 3.84 -4.87 29.34
C ASN A 56 4.24 -4.48 27.91
N GLN A 57 5.42 -3.89 27.75
CA GLN A 57 6.00 -3.59 26.45
C GLN A 57 6.23 -4.86 25.62
N LYS A 58 6.82 -5.91 26.23
CA LYS A 58 6.99 -7.23 25.61
C LYS A 58 5.66 -7.80 25.14
N ALA A 59 4.65 -7.79 26.00
CA ALA A 59 3.32 -8.30 25.69
C ALA A 59 2.68 -7.54 24.50
N TYR A 60 2.80 -6.20 24.49
CA TYR A 60 2.33 -5.38 23.37
C TYR A 60 3.01 -5.75 22.05
N MET A 61 4.35 -5.86 22.05
CA MET A 61 5.12 -6.21 20.85
C MET A 61 4.74 -7.60 20.33
N LEU A 62 4.62 -8.59 21.21
CA LEU A 62 4.20 -9.95 20.85
C LEU A 62 2.78 -9.97 20.29
N ALA A 63 1.84 -9.23 20.90
CA ALA A 63 0.47 -9.13 20.41
C ALA A 63 0.42 -8.50 19.01
N LYS A 64 1.19 -7.44 18.77
CA LYS A 64 1.28 -6.81 17.44
C LYS A 64 1.91 -7.72 16.39
N ARG A 65 2.98 -8.45 16.74
CA ARG A 65 3.57 -9.49 15.85
C ARG A 65 2.56 -10.55 15.47
N ALA A 66 1.77 -11.03 16.43
CA ALA A 66 0.73 -12.02 16.15
C ALA A 66 -0.34 -11.48 15.19
N GLN A 67 -0.73 -10.20 15.32
CA GLN A 67 -1.65 -9.54 14.39
C GLN A 67 -1.09 -9.49 12.96
N PHE A 68 0.17 -9.08 12.79
CA PHE A 68 0.81 -9.03 11.48
C PHE A 68 1.02 -10.42 10.87
N ALA A 69 1.49 -11.39 11.65
CA ALA A 69 1.66 -12.77 11.18
C ALA A 69 0.33 -13.39 10.70
N LYS A 70 -0.78 -13.08 11.38
CA LYS A 70 -2.13 -13.50 10.96
C LYS A 70 -2.58 -12.79 9.67
N ALA A 71 -2.29 -11.51 9.52
CA ALA A 71 -2.62 -10.77 8.30
C ALA A 71 -1.83 -11.30 7.09
N ALA A 72 -0.54 -11.61 7.28
CA ALA A 72 0.31 -12.20 6.25
C ALA A 72 -0.14 -13.60 5.84
N SER A 73 -0.58 -14.44 6.79
CA SER A 73 -1.11 -15.77 6.44
C SER A 73 -2.47 -15.71 5.74
N ALA A 74 -3.30 -14.71 6.05
CA ALA A 74 -4.57 -14.48 5.36
C ALA A 74 -4.36 -14.02 3.90
N SER A 75 -3.35 -13.20 3.61
CA SER A 75 -3.07 -12.73 2.24
C SER A 75 -2.47 -13.82 1.33
N VAL A 76 -1.78 -14.81 1.91
CA VAL A 76 -1.23 -15.96 1.18
C VAL A 76 -2.31 -16.98 0.79
N GLY A 77 -3.46 -16.99 1.47
CA GLY A 77 -4.58 -17.90 1.17
C GLY A 77 -5.25 -17.65 -0.18
N ASP A 78 -5.14 -16.44 -0.75
CA ASP A 78 -5.82 -16.08 -1.99
C ASP A 78 -5.02 -16.42 -3.27
N THR A 79 -3.75 -16.83 -3.16
CA THR A 79 -2.90 -17.15 -4.32
C THR A 79 -2.60 -18.64 -4.50
N ALA A 80 -3.11 -19.52 -3.63
CA ALA A 80 -2.81 -20.95 -3.62
C ALA A 80 -3.82 -21.83 -4.40
N SER A 81 -4.48 -21.29 -5.44
CA SER A 81 -5.28 -22.08 -6.39
C SER A 81 -4.61 -22.15 -7.77
N VAL A 82 -3.41 -22.73 -7.84
CA VAL A 82 -2.87 -23.27 -9.08
C VAL A 82 -2.51 -24.75 -8.85
N GLY A 83 -3.46 -25.60 -9.23
CA GLY A 83 -3.24 -26.93 -9.79
C GLY A 83 -2.58 -27.99 -8.90
N ASP A 84 -3.38 -28.65 -8.07
CA ASP A 84 -3.13 -30.05 -7.72
C ASP A 84 -3.33 -30.91 -8.98
N ALA A 85 -2.24 -31.25 -9.66
CA ALA A 85 -2.23 -32.30 -10.67
C ALA A 85 -1.64 -33.55 -10.02
N THR A 86 -2.54 -34.39 -9.51
CA THR A 86 -2.29 -35.77 -9.10
C THR A 86 -1.42 -36.50 -10.13
N SER A 87 -0.26 -36.96 -9.70
CA SER A 87 0.41 -38.11 -10.31
C SER A 87 0.93 -38.97 -9.17
N SER A 88 0.25 -40.10 -8.99
CA SER A 88 0.63 -41.19 -8.10
C SER A 88 0.72 -42.46 -8.94
N PRO A 89 1.42 -43.47 -8.43
CA PRO A 89 2.77 -43.89 -8.80
C PRO A 89 2.86 -44.70 -10.12
#